data_AF-A0A847L943-F1
#
_entry.id   AF-A0A847L943-F1
#
_cell.length_a   1.000
_cell.length_b   1.000
_cell.length_c   1.000
_cell.angle_alpha   90.00
_cell.angle_beta   90.00
_cell.angle_gamma   90.00
#
_symmetry.space_group_name_H-M   'P 1'
#
loop_
_entity.id
_entity.type
_entity.pdbx_description
1 polymer ?
#
loop_
_entity_poly.entity_id
_entity_poly.type
_entity_poly.pdbx_seq_one_letter_code
_entity_poly.pdbx_strand_id
1 'polypeptide(L)'
;MPSGRKDRGFTLIELMVVIFVIGILVALASFSYRGIRQRIHRTSCRENLRIIHQAAVLCQTDHPEFEKGNLTVSALLEMGYLQKRYRCPTGGQYAVTGEEQHVRVTCFKTSDGADHGWFE
;
A
#
# COMPACT_ATOMS: atom_id res chain seq x y z
N MET A 1 31.02 -58.85 -13.54
CA MET A 1 30.24 -58.96 -12.29
C MET A 1 29.96 -57.53 -11.81
N PRO A 2 28.71 -57.08 -11.68
CA PRO A 2 28.44 -55.71 -11.25
C PRO A 2 28.65 -55.61 -9.73
N SER A 3 29.52 -54.68 -9.33
CA SER A 3 29.77 -54.34 -7.93
C SER A 3 28.54 -53.65 -7.34
N GLY A 4 27.90 -54.26 -6.34
CA GLY A 4 26.74 -53.71 -5.65
C GLY A 4 27.08 -52.37 -5.00
N ARG A 5 26.42 -51.30 -5.45
CA ARG A 5 26.52 -49.97 -4.84
C ARG A 5 26.00 -50.07 -3.41
N LYS A 6 26.84 -49.76 -2.42
CA LYS A 6 26.42 -49.60 -1.03
C LYS A 6 25.55 -48.35 -0.94
N ASP A 7 24.24 -48.52 -0.90
CA ASP A 7 23.31 -47.45 -0.58
C ASP A 7 23.56 -47.04 0.88
N ARG A 8 24.19 -45.87 1.05
CA ARG A 8 24.41 -45.26 2.36
C ARG A 8 23.07 -44.67 2.81
N GLY A 9 22.46 -45.29 3.82
CA GLY A 9 21.26 -44.78 4.47
C GLY A 9 21.55 -43.48 5.25
N PHE A 10 20.58 -42.58 5.25
CA PHE A 10 20.62 -41.32 5.99
C PHE A 10 20.71 -41.60 7.49
N THR A 11 21.55 -40.88 8.22
CA THR A 11 21.65 -41.05 9.68
C THR A 11 20.55 -40.27 10.39
N LEU A 12 20.00 -40.80 11.50
CA LEU A 12 18.97 -40.09 12.29
C LEU A 12 19.45 -38.71 12.76
N ILE A 13 20.75 -38.59 13.06
CA ILE A 13 21.36 -37.33 13.50
C ILE A 13 21.38 -36.28 12.37
N GLU A 14 21.59 -36.71 11.12
CA GLU A 14 21.60 -35.82 9.96
C GLU A 14 20.21 -35.22 9.72
N LEU A 15 19.15 -36.02 9.91
CA LEU A 15 17.78 -35.49 9.86
C LEU A 15 17.48 -34.55 11.03
N MET A 16 17.98 -34.86 12.22
CA MET A 16 17.75 -34.07 13.44
C MET A 16 18.36 -32.67 13.34
N VAL A 17 19.60 -32.56 12.82
CA VAL A 17 20.25 -31.26 12.64
C VAL A 17 19.52 -30.42 11.58
N VAL A 18 19.02 -31.05 10.52
CA VAL A 18 18.27 -30.35 9.47
C VAL A 18 16.98 -29.72 10.02
N ILE A 19 16.18 -30.48 10.77
CA ILE A 19 14.94 -29.93 11.36
C ILE A 19 15.22 -28.84 12.41
N PHE A 20 16.34 -28.96 13.15
CA PHE A 20 16.78 -27.96 14.10
C PHE A 20 17.12 -26.63 13.42
N VAL A 21 17.89 -26.67 12.33
CA VAL A 21 18.25 -25.48 11.55
C VAL A 21 17.01 -24.86 10.89
N ILE A 22 16.13 -25.68 10.29
CA ILE A 22 14.87 -25.20 9.70
C ILE A 22 13.99 -24.51 10.76
N GLY A 23 13.90 -25.06 11.97
CA GLY A 23 13.15 -24.45 13.07
C GLY A 23 13.65 -23.06 13.45
N ILE A 24 14.98 -22.88 13.53
CA ILE A 24 15.60 -21.57 13.80
C ILE A 24 15.28 -20.57 12.68
N LEU A 25 15.42 -21.00 11.41
CA LEU A 25 15.16 -20.12 10.26
C LEU A 25 13.69 -19.64 10.23
N VAL A 26 12.73 -20.53 10.49
CA VAL A 26 11.29 -20.19 10.51
C VAL A 26 10.97 -19.23 11.67
N ALA A 27 11.57 -19.43 12.85
CA ALA A 27 11.36 -18.57 14.01
C ALA A 27 11.81 -17.13 13.74
N LEU A 28 12.97 -16.94 13.12
CA LEU A 28 13.50 -15.61 12.76
C LEU A 28 12.67 -14.94 11.65
N ALA A 29 12.23 -15.71 10.65
CA ALA A 29 11.42 -15.19 9.55
C ALA A 29 10.08 -14.61 10.05
N SER A 30 9.43 -15.27 11.02
CA SER A 30 8.11 -14.88 11.50
C SER A 30 8.07 -13.50 12.18
N PHE A 31 9.16 -13.10 12.85
CA PHE A 31 9.26 -11.79 13.51
C PHE A 31 9.37 -10.61 12.51
N SER A 32 10.00 -10.81 11.35
CA SER A 32 10.30 -9.74 10.40
C SER A 32 9.07 -9.13 9.70
N TYR A 33 7.99 -9.89 9.53
CA TYR A 33 6.88 -9.49 8.65
C TYR A 33 5.89 -8.46 9.22
N ARG A 34 5.85 -8.26 10.55
CA ARG A 34 4.73 -7.53 11.19
C ARG A 34 4.73 -6.01 10.92
N GLY A 35 5.89 -5.37 10.79
CA GLY A 35 5.98 -3.90 10.62
C GLY A 35 5.92 -3.39 9.18
N ILE A 36 6.16 -4.27 8.20
CA ILE A 36 6.31 -3.87 6.79
C ILE A 36 4.96 -3.47 6.18
N ARG A 37 3.87 -4.17 6.54
CA ARG A 37 2.54 -3.93 5.97
C ARG A 37 2.04 -2.51 6.23
N GLN A 38 2.17 -2.01 7.45
CA GLN A 38 1.73 -0.66 7.80
C GLN A 38 2.48 0.42 7.02
N ARG A 39 3.79 0.23 6.81
CA ARG A 39 4.60 1.14 5.98
C ARG A 39 4.18 1.08 4.52
N ILE A 40 3.93 -0.10 3.97
CA ILE A 40 3.43 -0.26 2.60
C ILE A 40 2.09 0.47 2.43
N HIS A 41 1.15 0.24 3.35
CA HIS A 41 -0.17 0.88 3.28
C HIS A 41 -0.08 2.41 3.32
N ARG A 42 0.73 2.97 4.23
CA ARG A 42 0.95 4.42 4.30
C ARG A 42 1.61 4.98 3.05
N THR A 43 2.64 4.32 2.52
CA THR A 43 3.32 4.75 1.29
C THR A 43 2.40 4.71 0.09
N SER A 44 1.62 3.63 -0.08
CA SER A 44 0.64 3.53 -1.16
C SER A 44 -0.49 4.57 -1.03
N CYS A 45 -0.97 4.83 0.19
CA CYS A 45 -1.99 5.85 0.42
C CYS A 45 -1.47 7.25 0.07
N ARG A 46 -0.24 7.57 0.49
CA ARG A 46 0.42 8.85 0.18
C ARG A 46 0.62 9.07 -1.31
N GLU A 47 0.99 8.03 -2.06
CA GLU A 47 1.12 8.12 -3.51
C GLU A 47 -0.24 8.38 -4.18
N ASN A 48 -1.29 7.70 -3.74
CA ASN A 48 -2.64 7.96 -4.22
C ASN A 48 -3.08 9.42 -3.95
N LEU A 49 -2.80 9.95 -2.75
CA LEU A 49 -3.10 11.34 -2.41
C LEU A 49 -2.40 12.32 -3.36
N ARG A 50 -1.12 12.08 -3.66
CA ARG A 50 -0.34 12.90 -4.61
C ARG A 50 -0.97 12.90 -6.01
N ILE A 51 -1.37 11.74 -6.52
CA ILE A 51 -1.97 11.65 -7.86
C ILE A 51 -3.32 12.37 -7.91
N ILE A 52 -4.16 12.17 -6.88
CA ILE A 52 -5.45 12.86 -6.80
C ILE A 52 -5.25 14.37 -6.68
N HIS A 53 -4.25 14.81 -5.92
CA HIS A 53 -3.91 16.23 -5.79
C HIS A 53 -3.52 16.84 -7.13
N GLN A 54 -2.64 16.19 -7.90
CA GLN A 54 -2.26 16.64 -9.22
C GLN A 54 -3.45 16.73 -10.18
N ALA A 55 -4.34 15.73 -10.15
CA ALA A 55 -5.57 15.75 -10.94
C ALA A 55 -6.51 16.91 -10.52
N ALA A 56 -6.60 17.19 -9.23
CA ALA A 56 -7.41 18.27 -8.69
C ALA A 56 -6.86 19.67 -9.04
N VAL A 57 -5.55 19.87 -8.96
CA VAL A 57 -4.89 21.12 -9.40
C VAL A 57 -5.08 21.35 -10.89
N LEU A 58 -4.94 20.30 -11.71
CA LEU A 58 -5.17 20.39 -13.15
C LEU A 58 -6.62 20.79 -13.45
N CYS A 59 -7.57 20.14 -12.78
CA CYS A 59 -8.99 20.46 -12.90
C CYS A 59 -9.30 21.91 -12.50
N GLN A 60 -8.68 22.45 -11.44
CA GLN A 60 -8.86 23.85 -11.06
C GLN A 60 -8.27 24.82 -12.06
N THR A 61 -7.17 24.45 -12.72
CA THR A 61 -6.52 25.27 -13.74
C THR A 61 -7.41 25.38 -14.99
N ASP A 62 -8.05 24.27 -15.37
CA ASP A 62 -8.94 24.21 -16.54
C ASP A 62 -10.33 24.80 -16.23
N HIS A 63 -10.78 24.72 -14.98
CA HIS A 63 -12.10 25.14 -14.51
C HIS A 63 -12.03 25.96 -13.22
N PRO A 64 -11.76 27.28 -13.31
CA PRO A 64 -11.64 28.15 -12.15
C PRO A 64 -12.95 28.26 -11.35
N GLU A 65 -14.10 27.91 -11.93
CA GLU A 65 -15.39 27.86 -11.25
C GLU A 65 -15.44 26.87 -10.07
N PHE A 66 -14.55 25.86 -10.04
CA PHE A 66 -14.49 24.85 -8.97
C PHE A 66 -13.55 25.22 -7.81
N GLU A 67 -13.02 26.45 -7.77
CA GLU A 67 -12.15 26.93 -6.67
C GLU A 67 -12.83 26.92 -5.29
N LYS A 68 -14.17 27.09 -5.22
CA LYS A 68 -14.90 27.30 -3.94
C LYS A 68 -15.89 26.20 -3.54
N GLY A 69 -15.66 24.97 -4.00
CA GLY A 69 -16.32 23.79 -3.45
C GLY A 69 -17.09 22.95 -4.49
N ASN A 70 -17.34 21.69 -4.10
CA ASN A 70 -17.85 20.55 -4.89
C ASN A 70 -16.84 19.74 -5.72
N LEU A 71 -15.54 20.02 -5.66
CA LEU A 71 -14.56 19.12 -6.28
C LEU A 71 -14.49 17.80 -5.49
N THR A 72 -15.16 16.78 -6.01
CA THR A 72 -15.13 15.43 -5.45
C THR A 72 -14.23 14.52 -6.28
N VAL A 73 -13.70 13.46 -5.65
CA VAL A 73 -12.92 12.44 -6.38
C VAL A 73 -13.75 11.76 -7.47
N SER A 74 -15.07 11.67 -7.29
CA SER A 74 -16.01 11.23 -8.33
C SER A 74 -16.07 12.19 -9.51
N ALA A 75 -16.17 13.50 -9.26
CA ALA A 75 -16.20 14.49 -10.33
C ALA A 75 -14.90 14.45 -11.15
N LEU A 76 -13.73 14.30 -10.50
CA LEU A 76 -12.44 14.14 -11.18
C LEU A 76 -12.38 12.89 -12.08
N LEU A 77 -13.11 11.84 -11.73
CA LEU A 77 -13.21 10.62 -12.54
C LEU A 77 -14.13 10.84 -13.74
N GLU A 78 -15.28 11.49 -13.54
CA GLU A 78 -16.25 11.79 -14.60
C GLU A 78 -15.72 12.78 -15.63
N MET A 79 -14.94 13.76 -15.18
CA MET A 79 -14.25 14.73 -16.03
C MET A 79 -12.99 14.17 -16.72
N GLY A 80 -12.57 12.95 -16.39
CA GLY A 80 -11.45 12.28 -17.05
C GLY A 80 -10.04 12.65 -16.55
N TYR A 81 -9.93 13.46 -15.49
CA TYR A 81 -8.63 13.78 -14.86
C TYR A 81 -8.05 12.56 -14.11
N LEU A 82 -8.90 11.63 -13.67
CA LEU A 82 -8.48 10.36 -13.08
C LEU A 82 -8.78 9.20 -14.05
N GLN A 83 -7.76 8.37 -14.28
CA GLN A 83 -7.89 7.17 -15.12
C GLN A 83 -8.64 6.02 -14.42
N LYS A 84 -8.62 6.01 -13.08
CA LYS A 84 -9.27 4.98 -12.26
C LYS A 84 -9.61 5.50 -10.89
N ARG A 85 -10.54 4.85 -10.21
CA ARG A 85 -10.84 5.12 -8.80
C ARG A 85 -9.71 4.58 -7.92
N TYR A 86 -8.96 5.48 -7.31
CA TYR A 86 -7.97 5.14 -6.29
C TYR A 86 -8.67 4.69 -5.01
N ARG A 87 -8.19 3.59 -4.43
CA ARG A 87 -8.69 3.04 -3.17
C ARG A 87 -7.57 3.05 -2.14
N CYS A 88 -7.89 3.50 -0.93
CA CYS A 88 -6.96 3.40 0.19
C CYS A 88 -6.75 1.91 0.53
N PRO A 89 -5.50 1.45 0.75
CA PRO A 89 -5.22 0.07 1.13
C PRO A 89 -5.88 -0.38 2.44
N THR A 90 -6.25 0.57 3.31
CA THR A 90 -6.98 0.33 4.57
C THR A 90 -8.46 0.72 4.48
N GLY A 91 -9.00 0.88 3.28
CA GLY A 91 -10.43 1.16 3.09
C GLY A 91 -10.87 2.60 3.38
N GLY A 92 -9.93 3.52 3.65
CA GLY A 92 -10.19 4.94 3.77
C GLY A 92 -10.77 5.60 2.50
N GLN A 93 -11.43 6.73 2.69
CA GLN A 93 -12.02 7.55 1.64
C GLN A 93 -11.16 8.80 1.39
N TYR A 94 -11.13 9.25 0.15
CA TYR A 94 -10.42 10.46 -0.26
C TYR A 94 -11.40 11.63 -0.41
N ALA A 95 -11.07 12.77 0.20
CA ALA A 95 -11.78 14.03 0.01
C ALA A 95 -10.81 15.07 -0.54
N VAL A 96 -11.29 15.86 -1.49
CA VAL A 96 -10.57 17.00 -2.02
C VAL A 96 -11.25 18.25 -1.45
N THR A 97 -10.45 19.11 -0.86
CA THR A 97 -10.87 20.40 -0.32
C THR A 97 -10.07 21.46 -1.07
N GLY A 98 -10.75 22.24 -1.89
CA GLY A 98 -10.17 23.43 -2.51
C GLY A 98 -10.45 24.65 -1.64
N GLU A 99 -9.40 25.38 -1.27
CA GLU A 99 -9.53 26.70 -0.65
C GLU A 99 -8.74 27.69 -1.50
N GLU A 100 -9.46 28.39 -2.38
CA GLU A 100 -8.90 29.30 -3.40
C GLU A 100 -7.79 28.63 -4.23
N GLN A 101 -6.52 28.94 -3.95
CA GLN A 101 -5.33 28.47 -4.66
C GLN A 101 -4.68 27.23 -4.05
N HIS A 102 -5.16 26.76 -2.89
CA HIS A 102 -4.59 25.62 -2.20
C HIS A 102 -5.55 24.42 -2.29
N VAL A 103 -5.11 23.39 -3.01
CA VAL A 103 -5.82 22.12 -3.08
C VAL A 103 -5.28 21.21 -1.99
N ARG A 104 -6.15 20.75 -1.11
CA ARG A 104 -5.79 19.73 -0.13
C ARG A 104 -6.55 18.45 -0.42
N VAL A 105 -5.83 17.33 -0.51
CA VAL A 105 -6.43 16.00 -0.56
C VAL A 105 -6.19 15.29 0.75
N THR A 106 -7.27 14.83 1.39
CA THR A 106 -7.25 14.15 2.69
C THR A 106 -7.69 12.70 2.54
N CYS A 107 -7.11 11.80 3.34
CA CYS A 107 -7.62 10.44 3.52
C CYS A 107 -8.24 10.31 4.91
N PHE A 108 -9.52 9.95 4.99
CA PHE A 108 -10.28 9.83 6.24
C PHE A 108 -11.03 8.49 6.32
N LYS A 109 -11.51 8.11 7.52
CA LYS A 109 -12.24 6.84 7.78
C LYS A 109 -11.44 5.58 7.43
N THR A 110 -10.18 5.53 7.82
CA THR A 110 -9.32 4.37 7.60
C THR A 110 -9.64 3.26 8.62
N SER A 111 -9.58 1.99 8.20
CA SER A 111 -9.88 0.84 9.08
C SER A 111 -8.83 0.59 10.15
N ASP A 112 -7.63 1.14 9.99
CA ASP A 112 -6.52 1.06 10.94
C ASP A 112 -6.57 2.14 12.02
N GLY A 113 -7.61 2.99 12.04
CA GLY A 113 -7.81 4.03 13.06
C GLY A 113 -6.75 5.14 13.04
N ALA A 114 -5.92 5.16 12.00
CA ALA A 114 -4.87 6.14 11.81
C ALA A 114 -5.21 7.02 10.60
N ASP A 115 -5.28 8.34 10.81
CA ASP A 115 -5.37 9.25 9.68
C ASP A 115 -4.08 9.13 8.85
N HIS A 116 -4.22 8.78 7.57
CA HIS A 116 -3.08 8.67 6.65
C HIS A 116 -2.58 10.05 6.17
N GLY A 117 -3.12 11.11 6.76
CA GLY A 117 -2.74 12.49 6.55
C GLY A 117 -3.40 13.13 5.35
N TRP A 118 -2.79 14.23 4.91
CA TRP A 118 -3.20 15.00 3.75
C TRP A 118 -2.01 15.30 2.84
N PHE A 119 -2.32 15.69 1.61
CA PHE A 119 -1.37 16.21 0.65
C PHE A 119 -1.88 17.57 0.18
N GLU A 120 -1.00 18.57 0.17
CA GLU A 120 -1.23 19.96 -0.26
C GLU A 120 -0.10 20.41 -1.18
#